data_AF-A0A543G3D3-F1
#
_entry.id   AF-A0A543G3D3-F1
#
_cell.length_a   1.000
_cell.length_b   1.000
_cell.length_c   1.000
_cell.angle_alpha   90.00
_cell.angle_beta   90.00
_cell.angle_gamma   90.00
#
_symmetry.space_group_name_H-M   'P 1'
#
loop_
_entity.id
_entity.type
_entity.pdbx_description
1 polymer ?
#
loop_
_entity_poly.entity_id
_entity_poly.type
_entity_poly.pdbx_seq_one_letter_code
_entity_poly.pdbx_strand_id
1 'polypeptide(L)'
;MEKIKTFFRENRSFKFLALLFLVGTLGIGVMTLLESDTIFTSTGEEETNSNFKELQKEITTFENKSNWKLTDYKIAEVSITTSAEAELISGTTKGNLLTTLNNALEQKTFQRCEAYLSSSVIENPSELKELLNTLLNVVASSSKINFYKTQIEKYIYYEKVLPNKVNNFTGDLYNYSDDQYNYYLNQVTNMPGFDSKYKNHSKFRTIARNLKINLDSANFKFYNSEEDDVNPNN
;
A
#
# COMPACT_ATOMS: atom_id res chain seq x y z
N MET A 1 33.47 14.91 27.01
CA MET A 1 32.37 15.61 26.33
C MET A 1 32.29 15.38 24.82
N GLU A 2 33.31 14.85 24.15
CA GLU A 2 33.25 14.56 22.69
C GLU A 2 32.45 13.30 22.32
N LYS A 3 32.39 12.29 23.20
CA LYS A 3 31.64 11.04 22.93
C LYS A 3 30.10 11.20 22.94
N ILE A 4 29.59 12.29 23.54
CA ILE A 4 28.14 12.57 23.59
C ILE A 4 27.69 13.29 22.30
N LYS A 5 28.56 14.10 21.69
CA LYS A 5 28.23 14.82 20.45
C LYS A 5 28.17 13.90 19.23
N THR A 6 28.92 12.80 19.22
CA THR A 6 28.85 11.79 18.16
C THR A 6 27.60 10.90 18.28
N PHE A 7 27.13 10.60 19.50
CA PHE A 7 25.92 9.80 19.70
C PHE A 7 24.65 10.49 19.16
N PHE A 8 24.56 11.82 19.27
CA PHE A 8 23.42 12.59 18.73
C PHE A 8 23.45 12.80 17.21
N ARG A 9 24.54 12.43 16.53
CA ARG A 9 24.72 12.68 15.09
C ARG A 9 24.32 11.50 14.21
N GLU A 10 24.29 10.27 14.74
CA GLU A 10 24.01 9.06 13.96
C GLU A 10 22.59 8.51 14.10
N ASN A 11 21.87 8.77 15.19
CA ASN A 11 20.51 8.23 15.36
C ASN A 11 19.41 9.24 15.00
N ARG A 12 19.04 9.30 13.72
CA ARG A 12 17.80 9.95 13.26
C ARG A 12 16.53 9.36 13.91
N SER A 13 16.59 8.12 14.42
CA SER A 13 15.49 7.48 15.16
C SER A 13 15.26 8.08 16.55
N PHE A 14 16.31 8.56 17.23
CA PHE A 14 16.20 9.10 18.59
C PHE A 14 15.51 10.48 18.60
N LYS A 15 15.72 11.28 17.55
CA LYS A 15 14.99 12.54 17.36
C LYS A 15 13.50 12.30 17.09
N PHE A 16 13.17 11.20 16.41
CA PHE A 16 11.78 10.78 16.21
C PHE A 16 11.13 10.31 17.52
N LEU A 17 11.86 9.53 18.33
CA LEU A 17 11.41 9.04 19.64
C LEU A 17 11.18 10.20 20.64
N ALA A 18 12.11 11.16 20.69
CA ALA A 18 11.97 12.34 21.56
C ALA A 18 10.86 13.30 21.10
N LEU A 19 10.63 13.43 19.79
CA LEU A 19 9.51 14.21 19.26
C LEU A 19 8.15 13.52 19.54
N LEU A 20 8.11 12.18 19.47
CA LEU A 20 6.91 11.40 19.80
C LEU A 20 6.57 11.44 21.30
N PHE A 21 7.59 11.40 22.17
CA PHE A 21 7.39 11.53 23.62
C PHE A 21 6.74 12.88 23.99
N LEU A 22 7.13 13.95 23.29
CA LEU A 22 6.59 15.31 23.51
C LEU A 22 5.13 15.44 23.05
N VAL A 23 4.77 14.76 21.95
CA VAL A 23 3.37 14.70 21.46
C VAL A 23 2.51 13.78 22.35
N GLY A 24 3.07 12.68 22.86
CA GLY A 24 2.40 11.77 23.79
C GLY A 24 2.09 12.39 25.16
N THR A 25 3.02 13.18 25.73
CA THR A 25 2.77 13.89 27.00
C THR A 25 1.82 15.08 26.88
N LEU A 26 1.73 15.70 25.69
CA LEU A 26 0.77 16.80 25.45
C LEU A 26 -0.66 16.29 25.23
N GLY A 27 -0.85 15.05 24.76
CA GLY A 27 -2.19 14.44 24.64
C GLY A 27 -2.85 14.15 25.99
N ILE A 28 -2.06 13.77 26.99
CA ILE A 28 -2.54 13.44 28.34
C ILE A 28 -2.82 14.72 29.16
N GLY A 29 -2.02 15.78 28.97
CA GLY A 29 -2.13 17.02 29.77
C GLY A 29 -3.31 17.94 29.45
N VAL A 30 -4.06 17.71 28.36
CA VAL A 30 -5.20 18.58 27.98
C VAL A 30 -6.55 18.02 28.47
N MET A 31 -6.65 16.74 28.83
CA MET A 31 -7.90 16.19 29.39
C MET A 31 -8.05 16.39 30.91
N THR A 32 -6.97 16.61 31.66
CA THR A 32 -7.03 16.72 33.13
C THR A 32 -7.35 18.12 33.66
N LEU A 33 -7.68 19.10 32.79
CA LEU A 33 -8.07 20.45 33.21
C LEU A 33 -9.59 20.67 33.25
N LEU A 34 -10.38 19.63 32.98
CA LEU A 34 -11.83 19.63 33.15
C LEU A 34 -12.23 18.41 33.98
N GLU A 35 -11.88 18.41 35.27
CA GLU A 35 -12.68 17.88 36.40
C GLU A 35 -11.77 17.81 37.63
N SER A 36 -12.05 18.70 38.58
CA SER A 36 -11.38 18.81 39.87
C SER A 36 -11.92 17.80 40.87
N ASP A 37 -11.02 17.39 41.78
CA ASP A 37 -11.23 16.78 43.09
C ASP A 37 -11.96 15.42 43.12
N THR A 38 -11.21 14.35 43.43
CA THR A 38 -11.42 13.55 44.65
C THR A 38 -10.39 12.43 44.81
N ILE A 39 -9.71 12.49 45.96
CA ILE A 39 -9.39 11.42 46.92
C ILE A 39 -9.06 10.01 46.38
N PHE A 40 -7.80 9.65 46.65
CA PHE A 40 -7.10 8.37 46.52
C PHE A 40 -7.81 7.18 47.21
N THR A 41 -8.27 6.19 46.46
CA THR A 41 -8.49 4.80 46.92
C THR A 41 -8.36 3.78 45.76
N SER A 42 -7.57 2.72 45.97
CA SER A 42 -7.37 1.51 45.13
C SER A 42 -7.15 1.70 43.62
N THR A 43 -5.98 2.20 43.24
CA THR A 43 -5.60 2.52 41.85
C THR A 43 -5.31 1.31 40.93
N GLY A 44 -5.11 0.11 41.46
CA GLY A 44 -4.59 -1.01 40.65
C GLY A 44 -5.58 -1.71 39.70
N GLU A 45 -6.88 -1.73 39.99
CA GLU A 45 -7.86 -2.46 39.15
C GLU A 45 -8.77 -1.52 38.33
N GLU A 46 -9.07 -0.32 38.85
CA GLU A 46 -9.89 0.67 38.13
C GLU A 46 -9.09 1.38 37.01
N GLU A 47 -7.82 1.74 37.25
CA GLU A 47 -6.99 2.39 36.22
C GLU A 47 -6.69 1.45 35.05
N THR A 48 -6.39 0.17 35.31
CA THR A 48 -6.14 -0.83 34.25
C THR A 48 -7.37 -1.05 33.38
N ASN A 49 -8.57 -0.99 33.97
CA ASN A 49 -9.84 -1.11 33.25
C ASN A 49 -10.17 0.17 32.45
N SER A 50 -9.82 1.35 32.96
CA SER A 50 -9.96 2.63 32.24
C SER A 50 -9.05 2.70 31.01
N ASN A 51 -7.75 2.42 31.20
CA ASN A 51 -6.75 2.45 30.12
C ASN A 51 -7.09 1.46 28.99
N PHE A 52 -7.58 0.27 29.33
CA PHE A 52 -8.06 -0.70 28.35
C PHE A 52 -9.22 -0.15 27.49
N LYS A 53 -10.21 0.49 28.12
CA LYS A 53 -11.37 1.07 27.41
C LYS A 53 -10.96 2.23 26.49
N GLU A 54 -10.02 3.06 26.91
CA GLU A 54 -9.49 4.14 26.10
C GLU A 54 -8.77 3.62 24.86
N LEU A 55 -7.91 2.62 25.00
CA LEU A 55 -7.22 1.97 23.88
C LEU A 55 -8.22 1.27 22.94
N GLN A 56 -9.28 0.65 23.45
CA GLN A 56 -10.36 0.11 22.60
C GLN A 56 -11.07 1.20 21.81
N LYS A 57 -11.32 2.37 22.42
CA LYS A 57 -11.94 3.50 21.73
C LYS A 57 -11.02 4.05 20.64
N GLU A 58 -9.71 4.06 20.86
CA GLU A 58 -8.72 4.44 19.84
C GLU A 58 -8.74 3.48 18.64
N ILE A 59 -8.75 2.17 18.90
CA ILE A 59 -8.90 1.14 17.84
C ILE A 59 -10.22 1.34 17.08
N THR A 60 -11.33 1.51 17.80
CA THR A 60 -12.66 1.73 17.21
C THR A 60 -12.69 3.02 16.37
N THR A 61 -11.97 4.06 16.78
CA THR A 61 -11.84 5.30 16.03
C THR A 61 -11.08 5.07 14.73
N PHE A 62 -9.98 4.33 14.77
CA PHE A 62 -9.25 3.93 13.57
C PHE A 62 -10.14 3.10 12.62
N GLU A 63 -10.84 2.09 13.16
CA GLU A 63 -11.76 1.22 12.42
C GLU A 63 -12.84 2.00 11.65
N ASN A 64 -13.40 3.03 12.26
CA ASN A 64 -14.50 3.80 11.66
C ASN A 64 -14.03 4.99 10.82
N LYS A 65 -12.75 5.33 10.85
CA LYS A 65 -12.20 6.45 10.07
C LYS A 65 -12.20 6.11 8.57
N SER A 66 -12.90 6.94 7.79
CA SER A 66 -13.03 6.80 6.33
C SER A 66 -11.71 7.15 5.60
N ASN A 67 -11.15 8.31 5.90
CA ASN A 67 -9.90 8.82 5.31
C ASN A 67 -8.69 8.49 6.21
N TRP A 68 -8.59 7.23 6.63
CA TRP A 68 -7.49 6.78 7.48
C TRP A 68 -6.16 6.76 6.72
N LYS A 69 -5.07 6.93 7.46
CA LYS A 69 -3.69 6.82 6.98
C LYS A 69 -2.93 5.80 7.81
N LEU A 70 -1.83 5.27 7.26
CA LEU A 70 -0.97 4.36 8.02
C LEU A 70 -0.48 4.96 9.35
N THR A 71 -0.30 6.27 9.43
CA THR A 71 0.03 6.96 10.68
C THR A 71 -1.04 6.78 11.76
N ASP A 72 -2.32 6.70 11.40
CA ASP A 72 -3.40 6.48 12.37
C ASP A 72 -3.27 5.10 13.06
N TYR A 73 -2.93 4.07 12.27
CA TYR A 73 -2.61 2.74 12.82
C TYR A 73 -1.37 2.80 13.73
N LYS A 74 -0.29 3.46 13.28
CA LYS A 74 0.97 3.54 14.03
C LYS A 74 0.79 4.27 15.36
N ILE A 75 -0.07 5.29 15.41
CA ILE A 75 -0.40 5.99 16.66
C ILE A 75 -1.03 5.01 17.66
N ALA A 76 -2.08 4.28 17.26
CA ALA A 76 -2.74 3.30 18.14
C ALA A 76 -1.80 2.17 18.58
N GLU A 77 -0.96 1.66 17.68
CA GLU A 77 0.04 0.63 17.98
C GLU A 77 1.04 1.09 19.05
N VAL A 78 1.52 2.35 18.94
CA VAL A 78 2.42 2.96 19.92
C VAL A 78 1.70 3.20 21.24
N SER A 79 0.44 3.66 21.24
CA SER A 79 -0.36 3.86 22.45
C SER A 79 -0.50 2.54 23.24
N ILE A 80 -0.84 1.45 22.56
CA ILE A 80 -0.94 0.11 23.17
C ILE A 80 0.40 -0.35 23.71
N THR A 81 1.48 -0.20 22.93
CA THR A 81 2.82 -0.67 23.31
C THR A 81 3.35 0.10 24.51
N THR A 82 3.22 1.43 24.51
CA THR A 82 3.68 2.30 25.59
C THR A 82 2.88 2.07 26.87
N SER A 83 1.56 1.86 26.77
CA SER A 83 0.72 1.53 27.93
C SER A 83 1.13 0.21 28.58
N ALA A 84 1.52 -0.79 27.79
CA ALA A 84 2.02 -2.05 28.33
C ALA A 84 3.43 -1.91 28.95
N GLU A 85 4.32 -1.12 28.34
CA GLU A 85 5.65 -0.84 28.87
C GLU A 85 5.60 -0.04 30.18
N ALA A 86 4.60 0.82 30.34
CA ALA A 86 4.31 1.55 31.57
C ALA A 86 3.51 0.73 32.60
N GLU A 87 3.30 -0.57 32.35
CA GLU A 87 2.55 -1.48 33.23
C GLU A 87 1.08 -1.07 33.47
N LEU A 88 0.54 -0.18 32.64
CA LEU A 88 -0.86 0.28 32.69
C LEU A 88 -1.85 -0.76 32.16
N ILE A 89 -1.35 -1.73 31.38
CA ILE A 89 -2.11 -2.90 30.90
C ILE A 89 -1.23 -4.15 30.95
N SER A 90 -1.86 -5.33 31.09
CA SER A 90 -1.13 -6.60 31.06
C SER A 90 -0.59 -6.95 29.66
N GLY A 91 0.42 -7.82 29.60
CA GLY A 91 0.94 -8.36 28.33
C GLY A 91 -0.12 -9.11 27.52
N THR A 92 -1.03 -9.82 28.18
CA THR A 92 -2.18 -10.49 27.52
C THR A 92 -3.13 -9.46 26.90
N THR A 93 -3.43 -8.39 27.64
CA THR A 93 -4.25 -7.27 27.15
C THR A 93 -3.62 -6.60 25.94
N LYS A 94 -2.31 -6.35 25.98
CA LYS A 94 -1.53 -5.86 24.82
C LYS A 94 -1.70 -6.77 23.61
N GLY A 95 -1.49 -8.07 23.77
CA GLY A 95 -1.61 -9.04 22.67
C GLY A 95 -3.00 -9.04 22.03
N ASN A 96 -4.06 -8.99 22.84
CA ASN A 96 -5.43 -8.94 22.35
C ASN A 96 -5.73 -7.63 21.60
N LEU A 97 -5.33 -6.48 22.16
CA LEU A 97 -5.53 -5.18 21.52
C LEU A 97 -4.77 -5.06 20.19
N LEU A 98 -3.50 -5.50 20.14
CA LEU A 98 -2.73 -5.53 18.90
C LEU A 98 -3.35 -6.46 17.86
N THR A 99 -3.88 -7.62 18.28
CA THR A 99 -4.58 -8.53 17.37
C THR A 99 -5.81 -7.85 16.74
N THR A 100 -6.63 -7.17 17.54
CA THR A 100 -7.79 -6.42 17.04
C THR A 100 -7.36 -5.30 16.08
N LEU A 101 -6.36 -4.51 16.46
CA LEU A 101 -5.84 -3.42 15.62
C LEU A 101 -5.26 -3.95 14.28
N ASN A 102 -4.53 -5.07 14.32
CA ASN A 102 -3.95 -5.71 13.14
C ASN A 102 -5.02 -6.25 12.19
N ASN A 103 -6.09 -6.84 12.73
CA ASN A 103 -7.24 -7.29 11.95
C ASN A 103 -7.95 -6.11 11.27
N ALA A 104 -8.10 -4.98 11.97
CA ALA A 104 -8.66 -3.76 11.39
C ALA A 104 -7.79 -3.22 10.25
N LEU A 105 -6.46 -3.21 10.43
CA LEU A 105 -5.52 -2.82 9.38
C LEU A 105 -5.62 -3.74 8.16
N GLU A 106 -5.70 -5.06 8.38
CA GLU A 106 -5.87 -6.08 7.32
C GLU A 106 -7.11 -5.80 6.46
N GLN A 107 -8.27 -5.69 7.11
CA GLN A 107 -9.53 -5.46 6.41
C GLN A 107 -9.50 -4.17 5.59
N LYS A 108 -9.09 -3.06 6.21
CA LYS A 108 -9.00 -1.76 5.54
C LYS A 108 -7.99 -1.76 4.39
N THR A 109 -6.82 -2.38 4.57
CA THR A 109 -5.81 -2.46 3.52
C THR A 109 -6.31 -3.23 2.31
N PHE A 110 -6.96 -4.37 2.52
CA PHE A 110 -7.52 -5.15 1.42
C PHE A 110 -8.67 -4.43 0.71
N GLN A 111 -9.52 -3.69 1.44
CA GLN A 111 -10.53 -2.84 0.82
C GLN A 111 -9.91 -1.78 -0.09
N ARG A 112 -8.84 -1.09 0.34
CA ARG A 112 -8.15 -0.11 -0.51
C ARG A 112 -7.46 -0.76 -1.71
N CYS A 113 -6.85 -1.94 -1.54
CA CYS A 113 -6.27 -2.69 -2.65
C CYS A 113 -7.33 -3.10 -3.68
N GLU A 114 -8.48 -3.59 -3.22
CA GLU A 114 -9.59 -3.95 -4.10
C GLU A 114 -10.17 -2.72 -4.80
N ALA A 115 -10.33 -1.60 -4.10
CA ALA A 115 -10.81 -0.35 -4.67
C ALA A 115 -9.89 0.17 -5.78
N TYR A 116 -8.58 0.15 -5.55
CA TYR A 116 -7.57 0.50 -6.56
C TYR A 116 -7.64 -0.41 -7.79
N LEU A 117 -7.64 -1.73 -7.59
CA LEU A 117 -7.61 -2.70 -8.69
C LEU A 117 -8.93 -2.75 -9.49
N SER A 118 -10.06 -2.50 -8.83
CA SER A 118 -11.37 -2.33 -9.47
C SER A 118 -11.54 -0.96 -10.16
N SER A 119 -10.52 -0.09 -10.10
CA SER A 119 -10.58 1.28 -10.65
C SER A 119 -11.68 2.15 -10.05
N SER A 120 -12.13 1.85 -8.83
CA SER A 120 -13.15 2.65 -8.13
C SER A 120 -12.55 3.87 -7.42
N VAL A 121 -11.25 3.88 -7.15
CA VAL A 121 -10.54 4.99 -6.47
C VAL A 121 -9.14 5.17 -7.06
N ILE A 122 -8.68 6.42 -7.19
CA ILE A 122 -7.29 6.75 -7.49
C ILE A 122 -6.49 6.67 -6.19
N GLU A 123 -5.98 5.48 -5.87
CA GLU A 123 -5.02 5.28 -4.79
C GLU A 123 -3.58 5.40 -5.29
N ASN A 124 -2.67 5.85 -4.43
CA ASN A 124 -1.25 5.88 -4.74
C ASN A 124 -0.65 4.45 -4.61
N PRO A 125 -0.10 3.85 -5.66
CA PRO A 125 0.41 2.47 -5.58
C PRO A 125 1.56 2.31 -4.58
N SER A 126 2.35 3.36 -4.35
CA SER A 126 3.41 3.34 -3.33
C SER A 126 2.85 3.25 -1.92
N GLU A 127 1.73 3.93 -1.64
CA GLU A 127 1.03 3.86 -0.34
C GLU A 127 0.48 2.45 -0.12
N LEU A 128 -0.17 1.84 -1.13
CA LEU A 128 -0.66 0.46 -1.03
C LEU A 128 0.48 -0.55 -0.79
N LYS A 129 1.64 -0.36 -1.42
CA LYS A 129 2.82 -1.19 -1.16
C LYS A 129 3.32 -1.05 0.27
N GLU A 130 3.35 0.17 0.81
CA GLU A 130 3.72 0.41 2.21
C GLU A 130 2.74 -0.25 3.19
N LEU A 131 1.43 -0.16 2.92
CA LEU A 131 0.40 -0.85 3.70
C LEU A 131 0.59 -2.37 3.69
N LEU A 132 0.74 -2.98 2.51
CA LEU A 132 0.94 -4.42 2.36
C LEU A 132 2.26 -4.90 2.99
N ASN A 133 3.31 -4.07 3.00
CA ASN A 133 4.56 -4.38 3.70
C ASN A 133 4.39 -4.28 5.22
N THR A 134 3.67 -3.29 5.72
CA THR A 134 3.34 -3.19 7.15
C THR A 134 2.56 -4.41 7.60
N LEU A 135 1.54 -4.80 6.83
CA LEU A 135 0.72 -5.98 7.11
C LEU A 135 1.53 -7.27 7.20
N LEU A 136 2.48 -7.46 6.28
CA LEU A 136 3.37 -8.62 6.29
C LEU A 136 4.15 -8.74 7.61
N ASN A 137 4.51 -7.61 8.21
CA ASN A 137 5.29 -7.57 9.45
C ASN A 137 4.43 -7.84 10.70
N VAL A 138 3.13 -7.57 10.66
CA VAL A 138 2.27 -7.56 11.88
C VAL A 138 1.24 -8.68 11.93
N VAL A 139 0.81 -9.23 10.79
CA VAL A 139 -0.22 -10.30 10.73
C VAL A 139 0.33 -11.65 10.24
N ALA A 140 1.65 -11.78 10.13
CA ALA A 140 2.36 -12.86 9.42
C ALA A 140 2.00 -12.96 7.92
N SER A 141 2.87 -13.62 7.15
CA SER A 141 2.69 -13.71 5.69
C SER A 141 1.41 -14.47 5.33
N SER A 142 0.52 -13.83 4.57
CA SER A 142 -0.66 -14.48 3.99
C SER A 142 -0.58 -14.52 2.46
N SER A 143 -1.09 -15.60 1.87
CA SER A 143 -1.24 -15.74 0.41
C SER A 143 -2.01 -14.57 -0.20
N LYS A 144 -2.93 -13.98 0.57
CA LYS A 144 -3.73 -12.81 0.18
C LYS A 144 -2.91 -11.53 0.07
N ILE A 145 -1.95 -11.29 0.98
CA ILE A 145 -1.02 -10.15 0.86
C ILE A 145 -0.20 -10.28 -0.42
N ASN A 146 0.36 -11.46 -0.68
CA ASN A 146 1.16 -11.72 -1.87
C ASN A 146 0.34 -11.57 -3.15
N PHE A 147 -0.90 -12.08 -3.15
CA PHE A 147 -1.85 -11.87 -4.24
C PHE A 147 -2.00 -10.38 -4.56
N TYR A 148 -2.34 -9.53 -3.57
CA TYR A 148 -2.53 -8.10 -3.83
C TYR A 148 -1.26 -7.40 -4.30
N LYS A 149 -0.08 -7.75 -3.76
CA LYS A 149 1.21 -7.23 -4.26
C LYS A 149 1.39 -7.52 -5.75
N THR A 150 1.22 -8.78 -6.16
CA THR A 150 1.33 -9.19 -7.56
C THR A 150 0.30 -8.49 -8.44
N GLN A 151 -0.95 -8.39 -8.00
CA GLN A 151 -2.01 -7.78 -8.80
C GLN A 151 -1.81 -6.27 -8.99
N ILE A 152 -1.30 -5.55 -7.97
CA ILE A 152 -0.94 -4.12 -8.09
C ILE A 152 0.20 -3.93 -9.09
N GLU A 153 1.23 -4.78 -9.05
CA GLU A 153 2.33 -4.72 -10.02
C GLU A 153 1.87 -4.99 -11.45
N LYS A 154 0.99 -5.98 -11.63
CA LYS A 154 0.38 -6.29 -12.93
C LYS A 154 -0.50 -5.14 -13.41
N TYR A 155 -1.30 -4.54 -12.53
CA TYR A 155 -2.11 -3.37 -12.86
C TYR A 155 -1.24 -2.24 -13.43
N ILE A 156 -0.17 -1.85 -12.72
CA ILE A 156 0.77 -0.81 -13.17
C ILE A 156 1.42 -1.20 -14.50
N TYR A 157 1.84 -2.45 -14.63
CA TYR A 157 2.49 -2.94 -15.84
C TYR A 157 1.57 -2.79 -17.06
N TYR A 158 0.35 -3.31 -17.00
CA TYR A 158 -0.59 -3.27 -18.12
C TYR A 158 -1.16 -1.88 -18.37
N GLU A 159 -1.26 -1.03 -17.35
CA GLU A 159 -1.74 0.34 -17.49
C GLU A 159 -0.70 1.27 -18.11
N LYS A 160 0.57 1.17 -17.69
CA LYS A 160 1.59 2.20 -18.00
C LYS A 160 2.80 1.65 -18.73
N VAL A 161 3.31 0.48 -18.34
CA VAL A 161 4.58 -0.03 -18.85
C VAL A 161 4.40 -0.69 -20.21
N LEU A 162 3.41 -1.59 -20.35
CA LEU A 162 3.15 -2.30 -21.60
C LEU A 162 2.80 -1.35 -22.75
N PRO A 163 1.93 -0.33 -22.59
CA PRO A 163 1.67 0.63 -23.66
C PRO A 163 2.93 1.29 -24.21
N ASN A 164 3.85 1.72 -23.33
CA ASN A 164 5.11 2.35 -23.75
C ASN A 164 6.00 1.35 -24.50
N LYS A 165 6.11 0.11 -24.01
CA LYS A 165 6.90 -0.94 -24.67
C LYS A 165 6.35 -1.29 -26.05
N VAL A 166 5.03 -1.42 -26.17
CA VAL A 166 4.36 -1.69 -27.45
C VAL A 166 4.54 -0.52 -28.40
N ASN A 167 4.29 0.72 -27.96
CA ASN A 167 4.43 1.90 -28.81
C ASN A 167 5.86 2.06 -29.35
N ASN A 168 6.87 1.84 -28.51
CA ASN A 168 8.28 1.87 -28.93
C ASN A 168 8.56 0.79 -29.98
N PHE A 169 8.10 -0.44 -29.75
CA PHE A 169 8.26 -1.54 -30.71
C PHE A 169 7.55 -1.26 -32.03
N THR A 170 6.30 -0.78 -32.00
CA THR A 170 5.52 -0.48 -33.22
C THR A 170 6.02 0.75 -33.98
N GLY A 171 6.80 1.62 -33.31
CA GLY A 171 7.38 2.82 -33.92
C GLY A 171 8.75 2.58 -34.57
N ASP A 172 9.43 1.48 -34.24
CA ASP A 172 10.75 1.11 -34.75
C ASP A 172 10.67 -0.15 -35.60
N LEU A 173 10.18 -0.01 -36.84
CA LEU A 173 10.01 -1.12 -37.77
C LEU A 173 11.35 -1.72 -38.23
N TYR A 174 12.46 -1.00 -38.08
CA TYR A 174 13.78 -1.51 -38.46
C TYR A 174 14.23 -2.69 -37.58
N ASN A 175 13.87 -2.67 -36.30
CA ASN A 175 14.14 -3.73 -35.34
C ASN A 175 12.94 -4.66 -35.12
N TYR A 176 12.01 -4.70 -36.07
CA TYR A 176 10.84 -5.57 -35.99
C TYR A 176 11.24 -7.05 -35.99
N SER A 177 10.57 -7.86 -35.18
CA SER A 177 10.70 -9.31 -35.21
C SER A 177 9.38 -10.00 -34.84
N ASP A 178 9.10 -11.12 -35.49
CA ASP A 178 7.90 -11.93 -35.26
C ASP A 178 7.84 -12.44 -33.82
N ASP A 179 8.98 -12.82 -33.24
CA ASP A 179 9.07 -13.27 -31.85
C ASP A 179 8.63 -12.18 -30.87
N GLN A 180 9.09 -10.94 -31.10
CA GLN A 180 8.74 -9.81 -30.24
C GLN A 180 7.29 -9.37 -30.46
N TYR A 181 6.79 -9.41 -31.70
CA TYR A 181 5.38 -9.21 -32.01
C TYR A 181 4.51 -10.24 -31.28
N ASN A 182 4.81 -11.53 -31.41
CA ASN A 182 4.05 -12.62 -30.78
C ASN A 182 4.09 -12.53 -29.25
N TYR A 183 5.24 -12.16 -28.68
CA TYR A 183 5.36 -11.87 -27.26
C TYR A 183 4.39 -10.76 -26.83
N TYR A 184 4.41 -9.60 -27.51
CA TYR A 184 3.54 -8.48 -27.17
C TYR A 184 2.07 -8.79 -27.43
N LEU A 185 1.73 -9.49 -28.51
CA LEU A 185 0.39 -9.95 -28.80
C LEU A 185 -0.15 -10.84 -27.67
N ASN A 186 0.67 -11.77 -27.16
CA ASN A 186 0.31 -12.59 -26.00
C ASN A 186 0.13 -11.74 -24.73
N GLN A 187 1.01 -10.77 -24.46
CA GLN A 187 0.86 -9.86 -23.30
C GLN A 187 -0.44 -9.04 -23.39
N VAL A 188 -0.78 -8.54 -24.58
CA VAL A 188 -1.96 -7.71 -24.84
C VAL A 188 -3.26 -8.53 -24.76
N THR A 189 -3.28 -9.72 -25.36
CA THR A 189 -4.50 -10.55 -25.43
C THR A 189 -4.75 -11.31 -24.13
N ASN A 190 -3.72 -11.90 -23.54
CA ASN A 190 -3.89 -12.84 -22.43
C ASN A 190 -3.61 -12.21 -21.06
N MET A 191 -2.83 -11.12 -21.01
CA MET A 191 -2.38 -10.44 -19.78
C MET A 191 -1.97 -11.44 -18.68
N PRO A 192 -0.94 -12.28 -18.92
CA PRO A 192 -0.57 -13.36 -18.02
C PRO A 192 -0.26 -12.86 -16.60
N GLY A 193 -0.81 -13.59 -15.63
CA GLY A 193 -0.68 -13.30 -14.19
C GLY A 193 -1.54 -12.14 -13.68
N PHE A 194 -2.30 -11.46 -14.53
CA PHE A 194 -3.32 -10.50 -14.10
C PHE A 194 -4.66 -11.21 -13.96
N ASP A 195 -5.26 -11.11 -12.79
CA ASP A 195 -6.49 -11.81 -12.46
C ASP A 195 -7.63 -11.38 -13.40
N SER A 196 -8.39 -12.36 -13.86
CA SER A 196 -9.59 -12.17 -14.69
C SER A 196 -10.53 -11.09 -14.17
N LYS A 197 -10.69 -10.97 -12.85
CA LYS A 197 -11.60 -10.00 -12.24
C LYS A 197 -11.17 -8.55 -12.49
N TYR A 198 -9.87 -8.30 -12.64
CA TYR A 198 -9.32 -6.97 -12.88
C TYR A 198 -9.05 -6.73 -14.37
N LYS A 199 -8.46 -7.68 -15.09
CA LYS A 199 -8.12 -7.49 -16.51
C LYS A 199 -9.34 -7.35 -17.43
N ASN A 200 -10.50 -7.89 -17.02
CA ASN A 200 -11.74 -7.74 -17.77
C ASN A 200 -12.45 -6.41 -17.53
N HIS A 201 -11.92 -5.53 -16.67
CA HIS A 201 -12.44 -4.19 -16.49
C HIS A 201 -12.40 -3.39 -17.81
N SER A 202 -13.36 -2.49 -18.01
CA SER A 202 -13.51 -1.72 -19.27
C SER A 202 -12.22 -1.00 -19.68
N LYS A 203 -11.52 -0.42 -18.69
CA LYS A 203 -10.21 0.22 -18.84
C LYS A 203 -9.20 -0.69 -19.56
N PHE A 204 -8.96 -1.89 -19.03
CA PHE A 204 -7.95 -2.80 -19.59
C PHE A 204 -8.39 -3.41 -20.91
N ARG A 205 -9.69 -3.65 -21.11
CA ARG A 205 -10.21 -4.03 -22.44
C ARG A 205 -9.95 -2.97 -23.50
N THR A 206 -10.10 -1.68 -23.15
CA THR A 206 -9.80 -0.58 -24.06
C THR A 206 -8.31 -0.47 -24.34
N ILE A 207 -7.46 -0.57 -23.32
CA ILE A 207 -5.99 -0.59 -23.50
C ILE A 207 -5.61 -1.75 -24.42
N ALA A 208 -6.08 -2.97 -24.15
CA ALA A 208 -5.77 -4.16 -24.93
C ALA A 208 -6.15 -3.99 -26.41
N ARG A 209 -7.36 -3.49 -26.67
CA ARG A 209 -7.84 -3.24 -28.04
C ARG A 209 -6.93 -2.27 -28.79
N ASN A 210 -6.61 -1.13 -28.17
CA ASN A 210 -5.79 -0.10 -28.79
C ASN A 210 -4.37 -0.61 -29.09
N LEU A 211 -3.75 -1.32 -28.13
CA LEU A 211 -2.43 -1.90 -28.33
C LEU A 211 -2.43 -2.99 -29.41
N LYS A 212 -3.48 -3.81 -29.48
CA LYS A 212 -3.63 -4.80 -30.55
C LYS A 212 -3.69 -4.14 -31.93
N ILE A 213 -4.48 -3.07 -32.07
CA ILE A 213 -4.56 -2.32 -33.34
C ILE A 213 -3.19 -1.77 -33.74
N ASN A 214 -2.42 -1.23 -32.79
CA ASN A 214 -1.07 -0.73 -33.06
C ASN A 214 -0.12 -1.85 -33.52
N LEU A 215 -0.15 -3.00 -32.83
CA LEU A 215 0.63 -4.17 -33.20
C LEU A 215 0.28 -4.68 -34.60
N ASP A 216 -1.01 -4.82 -34.89
CA ASP A 216 -1.49 -5.30 -36.19
C ASP A 216 -1.12 -4.33 -37.32
N SER A 217 -1.18 -3.01 -37.06
CA SER A 217 -0.75 -1.99 -38.02
C SER A 217 0.75 -2.03 -38.28
N ALA A 218 1.58 -2.20 -37.24
CA ALA A 218 3.02 -2.33 -37.40
C ALA A 218 3.40 -3.60 -38.18
N ASN A 219 2.77 -4.73 -37.86
CA ASN A 219 2.94 -5.98 -38.59
C ASN A 219 2.57 -5.82 -40.07
N PHE A 220 1.42 -5.20 -40.36
CA PHE A 220 1.01 -4.92 -41.74
C PHE A 220 2.01 -4.02 -42.46
N LYS A 221 2.50 -2.95 -41.82
CA LYS A 221 3.48 -2.05 -42.44
C LYS A 221 4.80 -2.75 -42.74
N PHE A 222 5.30 -3.59 -41.83
CA PHE A 222 6.56 -4.29 -42.01
C PHE A 222 6.55 -5.21 -43.23
N TYR A 223 5.49 -6.01 -43.42
CA TYR A 223 5.41 -6.93 -44.57
C TYR A 223 5.01 -6.26 -45.89
N ASN A 224 4.46 -5.05 -45.86
CA ASN A 224 4.05 -4.32 -47.05
C ASN A 224 4.94 -3.09 -47.34
N SER A 225 6.03 -2.87 -46.59
CA SER A 225 6.94 -1.75 -46.81
C SER A 225 7.92 -1.98 -47.97
N GLU A 226 7.97 -3.17 -48.57
CA GLU A 226 8.85 -3.50 -49.70
C GLU A 226 8.17 -3.42 -51.08
N GLU A 227 6.89 -3.04 -51.18
CA GLU A 227 6.20 -2.93 -52.49
C GLU A 227 6.42 -1.60 -53.23
N ASP A 228 7.08 -0.60 -52.63
CA ASP A 228 7.26 0.73 -53.27
C ASP A 228 8.63 0.93 -53.98
N ASP A 229 9.54 -0.06 -53.97
CA ASP A 229 10.90 0.09 -54.54
C ASP A 229 11.23 -0.89 -55.70
N VAL A 230 10.21 -1.32 -56.46
CA VAL A 230 10.43 -2.05 -57.73
C VAL A 230 9.61 -1.47 -58.87
N ASN A 231 10.02 -0.31 -59.40
CA ASN A 231 10.13 -0.15 -60.85
C ASN A 231 11.15 0.95 -61.24
N PRO A 232 12.40 0.62 -61.62
CA PRO A 232 13.32 1.58 -62.22
C PRO A 232 13.13 1.75 -63.74
N ASN A 233 12.09 1.18 -64.36
CA ASN A 233 11.83 1.31 -65.80
C ASN A 233 10.35 1.58 -66.10
N ASN A 234 9.98 2.87 -66.12
CA ASN A 234 9.04 3.44 -67.09
C ASN A 234 9.25 4.94 -67.23
#